data_AF-A0A7Z6UPG8-F1
#
_entry.id   AF-A0A7Z6UPG8-F1
#
_cell.length_a   1.000
_cell.length_b   1.000
_cell.length_c   1.000
_cell.angle_alpha   90.00
_cell.angle_beta   90.00
_cell.angle_gamma   90.00
#
_symmetry.space_group_name_H-M   'P 1'
#
loop_
_entity.id
_entity.type
_entity.pdbx_description
1 polymer ?
#
loop_
_entity_poly.entity_id
_entity_poly.type
_entity_poly.pdbx_seq_one_letter_code
_entity_poly.pdbx_strand_id
1 'polypeptide(L)'
;NSSVKMLYLCYNKAVEIAAKNRFPRNVTCKTAHGLAYAVYGSQYKHKQAGNLRLTDIARTINTQDWELAKDIVSTLNAFMASKDLELQEDHFVRFQ
;
A
#
# COMPACT_ATOMS: atom_id res chain seq x y z
N ASN A 1 -6.85 1.88 36.85
CA ASN A 1 -7.85 2.57 36.00
C ASN A 1 -8.06 1.77 34.72
N SER A 2 -8.86 0.70 34.80
CA SER A 2 -9.05 -0.27 33.70
C SER A 2 -10.13 0.15 32.69
N SER A 3 -10.74 1.31 32.90
CA SER A 3 -11.88 1.81 32.12
C SER A 3 -11.48 2.66 30.90
N VAL A 4 -10.19 2.97 30.73
CA VAL A 4 -9.69 3.80 29.63
C VAL A 4 -9.04 2.91 28.58
N LYS A 5 -9.52 3.01 27.34
CA LYS A 5 -8.93 2.37 26.16
C LYS A 5 -7.74 3.20 25.69
N MET A 6 -6.58 2.59 25.56
CA MET A 6 -5.35 3.24 25.10
C MET A 6 -4.89 2.66 23.77
N LEU A 7 -4.26 3.49 22.92
CA LEU A 7 -3.66 3.06 21.65
C LEU A 7 -2.15 3.32 21.71
N TYR A 8 -1.37 2.26 21.56
CA TYR A 8 0.09 2.32 21.44
C TYR A 8 0.51 2.15 19.97
N LEU A 9 1.10 3.20 19.41
CA LEU A 9 1.58 3.21 18.03
C LEU A 9 3.01 2.66 17.97
N CYS A 10 3.17 1.55 17.26
CA CYS A 10 4.44 0.83 17.13
C CYS A 10 5.15 1.20 15.83
N TYR A 11 6.48 1.32 15.86
CA TYR A 11 7.26 1.59 14.65
C TYR A 11 7.25 0.40 13.68
N ASN A 12 7.44 -0.81 14.19
CA ASN A 12 7.50 -2.03 13.39
C ASN A 12 6.69 -3.17 14.03
N LYS A 13 6.55 -4.26 13.27
CA LYS A 13 5.74 -5.41 13.70
C LYS A 13 6.34 -6.13 14.91
N ALA A 14 7.66 -6.18 15.04
CA ALA A 14 8.34 -6.81 16.17
C ALA A 14 8.00 -6.09 17.50
N VAL A 15 8.05 -4.75 17.50
CA VAL A 15 7.66 -3.92 18.64
C VAL A 15 6.17 -4.09 18.96
N GLU A 16 5.31 -4.18 17.94
CA GLU A 16 3.87 -4.46 18.16
C GLU A 16 3.64 -5.78 18.92
N ILE A 17 4.33 -6.84 18.53
CA ILE A 17 4.18 -8.17 19.15
C ILE A 17 4.73 -8.15 20.58
N ALA A 18 5.90 -7.55 20.80
CA ALA A 18 6.47 -7.41 22.14
C ALA A 18 5.57 -6.57 23.06
N ALA A 19 5.02 -5.46 22.55
CA ALA A 19 4.11 -4.58 23.27
C ALA A 19 2.81 -5.31 23.65
N LYS A 20 2.22 -6.10 22.74
CA LYS A 20 1.02 -6.91 23.03
C LYS A 20 1.21 -7.89 24.17
N ASN A 21 2.41 -8.46 24.32
CA ASN A 21 2.71 -9.40 25.39
C ASN A 21 2.97 -8.72 26.74
N ARG A 22 3.24 -7.41 26.75
CA ARG A 22 3.66 -6.67 27.95
C ARG A 22 2.61 -5.71 28.48
N PHE A 23 1.77 -5.16 27.61
CA PHE A 23 0.71 -4.25 28.00
C PHE A 23 -0.56 -4.98 28.48
N PRO A 24 -1.33 -4.37 29.40
CA PRO A 24 -2.62 -4.89 29.82
C PRO A 24 -3.67 -4.80 28.68
N ARG A 25 -4.75 -5.60 28.80
CA ARG A 25 -5.78 -5.78 27.76
C ARG A 25 -6.52 -4.50 27.35
N ASN A 26 -6.43 -3.42 28.13
CA ASN A 26 -7.01 -2.13 27.78
C ASN A 26 -6.15 -1.31 26.79
N VAL A 27 -4.97 -1.81 26.39
CA VAL A 27 -4.07 -1.16 25.41
C VAL A 27 -4.11 -1.90 24.08
N THR A 28 -4.48 -1.20 23.01
CA THR A 28 -4.35 -1.69 21.64
C THR A 28 -2.97 -1.33 21.11
N CYS A 29 -2.18 -2.31 20.69
CA CYS A 29 -0.88 -2.07 20.06
C CYS A 29 -1.00 -2.33 18.55
N LYS A 30 -0.70 -1.32 17.72
CA LYS A 30 -0.72 -1.41 16.25
C LYS A 30 0.40 -0.57 15.64
N THR A 31 0.94 -1.01 14.51
CA THR A 31 1.79 -0.14 13.68
C THR A 31 0.97 0.91 12.93
N ALA A 32 1.61 2.00 12.50
CA ALA A 32 0.96 3.01 11.65
C ALA A 32 0.36 2.38 10.38
N HIS A 33 1.13 1.50 9.72
CA HIS A 33 0.65 0.74 8.57
C HIS A 33 -0.52 -0.18 8.93
N GLY A 34 -0.44 -0.91 10.05
CA GLY A 34 -1.51 -1.80 10.49
C GLY A 34 -2.79 -1.07 10.94
N LEU A 35 -2.67 0.18 11.39
CA LEU A 35 -3.80 1.06 11.68
C LEU A 35 -4.43 1.57 10.38
N ALA A 36 -3.62 2.08 9.45
CA ALA A 36 -4.07 2.55 8.14
C ALA A 36 -4.73 1.43 7.32
N TYR A 37 -4.14 0.23 7.32
CA TYR A 37 -4.68 -0.94 6.62
C TYR A 37 -6.04 -1.38 7.16
N ALA A 38 -6.28 -1.23 8.47
CA ALA A 38 -7.58 -1.57 9.07
C ALA A 38 -8.72 -0.67 8.55
N VAL A 39 -8.40 0.55 8.11
CA VAL A 39 -9.39 1.53 7.61
C VAL A 39 -9.45 1.53 6.08
N TYR A 40 -8.29 1.57 5.42
CA TYR A 40 -8.18 1.78 3.97
C TYR A 40 -7.66 0.55 3.20
N GLY A 41 -7.20 -0.50 3.89
CA GLY A 41 -6.57 -1.65 3.26
C GLY A 41 -7.50 -2.42 2.32
N SER A 42 -8.80 -2.49 2.64
CA SER A 42 -9.81 -3.09 1.76
C SER A 42 -10.10 -2.22 0.54
N GLN A 43 -10.07 -0.89 0.70
CA GLN A 43 -10.42 0.05 -0.36
C GLN A 43 -9.35 0.05 -1.47
N TYR A 44 -8.09 -0.11 -1.10
CA TYR A 44 -6.96 -0.15 -2.02
C TYR A 44 -6.41 -1.56 -2.28
N LYS A 45 -7.16 -2.61 -1.94
CA LYS A 45 -6.69 -4.00 -2.11
C LYS A 45 -6.35 -4.33 -3.56
N HIS A 46 -7.09 -3.74 -4.51
CA HIS A 46 -6.84 -3.88 -5.95
C HIS A 46 -5.59 -3.11 -6.43
N LYS A 47 -5.09 -2.15 -5.64
CA LYS A 47 -3.88 -1.37 -5.92
C LYS A 47 -2.63 -1.95 -5.25
N GLN A 48 -2.81 -2.91 -4.34
CA GLN A 48 -1.71 -3.64 -3.69
C GLN A 48 -1.22 -4.78 -4.58
N ALA A 49 -0.93 -4.49 -5.85
CA ALA A 49 -0.26 -5.44 -6.71
C ALA A 49 1.22 -5.52 -6.29
N GLY A 50 1.78 -6.74 -6.28
CA GLY A 50 3.23 -6.92 -6.12
C GLY A 50 3.99 -6.22 -7.25
N ASN A 51 5.31 -6.03 -7.10
CA ASN A 51 6.15 -5.36 -8.09
C ASN A 51 5.82 -5.78 -9.53
N LEU A 52 5.21 -4.88 -10.30
CA LEU A 52 4.98 -5.08 -11.72
C LEU A 52 6.32 -5.03 -12.45
N ARG A 53 6.70 -6.15 -13.07
CA ARG A 53 7.92 -6.22 -13.86
C ARG A 53 7.61 -5.78 -15.29
N LEU A 54 8.52 -5.00 -15.87
CA LEU A 54 8.43 -4.54 -17.26
C LEU A 54 8.19 -5.71 -18.24
N THR A 55 8.83 -6.86 -17.98
CA THR A 55 8.72 -8.08 -18.77
C THR A 55 7.33 -8.69 -18.74
N ASP A 56 6.65 -8.63 -17.60
CA ASP A 56 5.29 -9.15 -17.46
C ASP A 56 4.29 -8.25 -18.20
N ILE A 57 4.50 -6.93 -18.18
CA ILE A 57 3.68 -5.98 -18.95
C ILE A 57 3.88 -6.18 -20.45
N ALA A 58 5.14 -6.22 -20.93
CA ALA A 58 5.44 -6.41 -22.34
C ALA A 58 4.85 -7.72 -22.88
N ARG A 59 4.92 -8.80 -22.09
CA ARG A 59 4.31 -10.09 -22.42
C ARG A 59 2.78 -10.03 -22.45
N THR A 60 2.16 -9.35 -21.50
CA THR A 60 0.69 -9.23 -21.41
C THR A 60 0.12 -8.43 -22.58
N ILE A 61 0.84 -7.41 -23.03
CA ILE A 61 0.42 -6.50 -24.10
C ILE A 61 0.90 -6.99 -25.48
N ASN A 62 1.69 -8.07 -25.51
CA ASN A 62 2.30 -8.62 -26.72
C ASN A 62 3.01 -7.55 -27.56
N THR A 63 3.75 -6.65 -26.89
CA THR A 63 4.50 -5.57 -27.54
C THR A 63 5.99 -5.79 -27.37
N GLN A 64 6.76 -5.45 -28.40
CA GLN A 64 8.22 -5.34 -28.35
C GLN A 64 8.68 -3.91 -28.06
N ASP A 65 7.72 -2.99 -27.92
CA ASP A 65 7.95 -1.58 -27.67
C ASP A 65 8.18 -1.35 -26.16
N TRP A 66 9.46 -1.36 -25.78
CA TRP A 66 9.89 -1.23 -24.39
C TRP A 66 9.61 0.15 -23.79
N GLU A 67 9.51 1.18 -24.63
CA GLU A 67 9.11 2.52 -24.21
C GLU A 67 7.65 2.52 -23.75
N LEU A 68 6.76 1.94 -24.55
CA LEU A 68 5.35 1.77 -24.16
C LEU A 68 5.20 0.94 -22.88
N ALA A 69 5.95 -0.15 -22.75
CA ALA A 69 5.92 -0.97 -21.54
C ALA A 69 6.37 -0.17 -20.30
N LYS A 70 7.38 0.71 -20.45
CA LYS A 70 7.86 1.59 -19.39
C LYS A 70 6.82 2.66 -19.02
N ASP A 71 6.18 3.28 -20.00
CA ASP A 71 5.10 4.26 -19.76
C ASP A 71 3.93 3.64 -18.98
N ILE A 72 3.55 2.41 -19.32
CA ILE A 72 2.48 1.69 -18.63
C ILE A 72 2.88 1.33 -17.20
N VAL A 73 4.09 0.82 -16.98
CA VAL A 73 4.60 0.56 -15.62
C VAL A 73 4.63 1.84 -14.78
N SER A 74 5.12 2.94 -15.33
CA SER A 74 5.17 4.23 -14.63
C SER A 74 3.76 4.74 -14.29
N THR A 75 2.83 4.65 -15.23
CA THR A 75 1.43 5.08 -15.04
C THR A 75 0.71 4.22 -13.99
N LEU A 76 0.91 2.90 -14.03
CA LEU A 76 0.35 2.01 -13.02
C LEU A 76 0.98 2.25 -11.64
N ASN A 77 2.28 2.53 -11.56
CA ASN A 77 2.94 2.90 -10.30
C ASN A 77 2.40 4.22 -9.73
N ALA A 78 2.24 5.24 -10.58
CA ALA A 78 1.62 6.51 -10.18
C ALA A 78 0.19 6.29 -9.69
N PHE A 79 -0.61 5.49 -10.41
CA PHE A 79 -1.95 5.10 -9.98
C PHE A 79 -1.92 4.39 -8.63
N MET A 80 -1.11 3.34 -8.45
CA MET A 80 -1.03 2.58 -7.19
C MET A 80 -0.59 3.43 -6.00
N ALA A 81 0.23 4.46 -6.23
CA ALA A 81 0.66 5.42 -5.21
C ALA A 81 -0.38 6.52 -4.92
N SER A 82 -1.35 6.74 -5.82
CA SER A 82 -2.40 7.76 -5.66
C SER A 82 -3.56 7.30 -4.75
N LYS A 83 -4.33 8.28 -4.28
CA LYS A 83 -5.62 8.10 -3.58
C LYS A 83 -6.78 7.74 -4.53
N ASP A 84 -6.60 7.87 -5.84
CA ASP A 84 -7.69 7.70 -6.80
C ASP A 84 -8.17 6.25 -6.91
N LEU A 85 -9.47 6.02 -7.09
CA LEU A 85 -10.02 4.66 -7.20
C LEU A 85 -9.97 4.11 -8.63
N GLU A 86 -9.76 5.00 -9.60
CA GLU A 86 -9.76 4.67 -11.04
C GLU A 86 -8.53 5.30 -11.72
N LEU A 87 -8.12 4.71 -12.84
CA LEU A 87 -7.04 5.25 -13.67
C LEU A 87 -7.51 6.56 -14.31
N GLN A 88 -6.82 7.64 -13.97
CA GLN A 88 -7.04 8.98 -14.53
C GLN A 88 -5.82 9.45 -15.34
N GLU A 89 -6.05 10.42 -16.22
CA GLU A 89 -5.04 11.01 -17.12
C GLU A 89 -3.84 11.63 -16.37
N ASP A 90 -4.06 12.12 -15.14
CA ASP A 90 -3.01 12.70 -14.28
C ASP A 90 -1.91 11.70 -13.89
N HIS A 91 -2.19 10.38 -13.96
CA HIS A 91 -1.20 9.36 -13.65
C HIS A 91 -0.20 9.11 -14.79
N PHE A 92 -0.44 9.65 -16.00
CA PHE A 92 0.43 9.43 -17.15
C PHE A 92 1.65 10.36 -17.11
N VAL A 93 2.77 9.81 -16.65
CA VAL A 93 3.98 10.57 -16.25
C VAL A 93 4.76 11.17 -17.45
N ARG A 94 4.48 10.79 -18.70
CA ARG A 94 5.26 11.24 -19.86
C ARG A 94 5.11 12.72 -20.20
N PHE A 95 4.09 13.39 -19.64
CA PHE A 95 3.82 14.82 -19.87
C PHE A 95 3.98 15.70 -18.62
N GLN A 96 4.57 15.17 -17.54
CA GLN A 96 5.05 15.96 -16.38
C GLN A 96 6.55 16.21 -16.47
#